data_AF-A0A350G049-F1
#
_entry.id   AF-A0A350G049-F1
#
_cell.length_a   1.000
_cell.length_b   1.000
_cell.length_c   1.000
_cell.angle_alpha   90.00
_cell.angle_beta   90.00
_cell.angle_gamma   90.00
#
_symmetry.space_group_name_H-M   'P 1'
#
loop_
_entity.id
_entity.type
_entity.pdbx_description
1 polymer ?
#
loop_
_entity_poly.entity_id
_entity_poly.type
_entity_poly.pdbx_seq_one_letter_code
_entity_poly.pdbx_strand_id
1 'polypeptide(L)'
;MDTETIFRILLPILIIAFVAHRGYYIRSNSKPEYDTLKKRKEGIVSKIANLLGIIGLLSTFAYSIDPKWLAFASQSIPAWLRWTGIALVIIGFSLLQWAQVTLSDSWSDTPRMMKEQTLITRGPYR
;
A
#
# COMPACT_ATOMS: atom_id res chain seq x y z
N MET A 1 6.98 13.51 24.67
CA MET A 1 6.45 12.28 24.04
C MET A 1 7.62 11.36 23.83
N ASP A 2 7.52 10.13 24.31
CA ASP A 2 8.57 9.14 24.10
C ASP A 2 8.64 8.77 22.61
N THR A 3 9.84 8.48 22.12
CA THR A 3 10.06 8.08 20.72
C THR A 3 9.22 6.86 20.34
N GLU A 4 9.04 5.93 21.28
CA GLU A 4 8.14 4.77 21.10
C GLU A 4 6.68 5.19 20.86
N THR A 5 6.16 6.14 21.63
CA THR A 5 4.80 6.67 21.44
C THR A 5 4.66 7.35 20.08
N ILE A 6 5.69 8.09 19.62
CA ILE A 6 5.70 8.70 18.28
C ILE A 6 5.54 7.62 17.21
N PHE A 7 6.36 6.57 17.21
CA PHE A 7 6.27 5.50 16.20
C PHE A 7 4.96 4.74 16.27
N ARG A 8 4.43 4.50 17.48
CA ARG A 8 3.15 3.81 17.69
C ARG A 8 1.95 4.59 17.15
N ILE A 9 2.04 5.92 17.08
CA ILE A 9 1.02 6.78 16.46
C ILE A 9 1.26 6.90 14.95
N LEU A 10 2.51 7.09 14.52
CA LEU A 10 2.84 7.25 13.10
C LEU A 10 2.50 6.01 12.28
N LEU A 11 2.75 4.82 12.81
CA LEU A 11 2.51 3.56 12.10
C LEU A 11 1.06 3.40 11.62
N PRO A 12 0.02 3.46 12.48
CA PRO A 12 -1.36 3.35 12.03
C PRO A 12 -1.77 4.54 11.13
N ILE A 13 -1.25 5.75 11.36
CA ILE A 13 -1.53 6.90 10.48
C ILE A 13 -1.04 6.64 9.05
N LEU A 14 0.19 6.15 8.88
CA LEU A 14 0.75 5.84 7.57
C LEU A 14 -0.03 4.72 6.87
N ILE A 15 -0.45 3.71 7.61
CA ILE A 15 -1.28 2.61 7.08
C ILE A 15 -2.67 3.11 6.68
N ILE A 16 -3.33 3.92 7.51
CA ILE A 16 -4.63 4.50 7.19
C ILE A 16 -4.52 5.39 5.95
N ALA A 17 -3.47 6.22 5.86
CA ALA A 17 -3.20 7.03 4.67
C ALA A 17 -3.03 6.15 3.42
N PHE A 18 -2.33 5.01 3.53
CA PHE A 18 -2.15 4.06 2.42
C PHE A 18 -3.48 3.47 1.98
N VAL A 19 -4.27 2.97 2.93
CA VAL A 19 -5.57 2.35 2.66
C VAL A 19 -6.54 3.37 2.07
N ALA A 20 -6.58 4.59 2.61
CA ALA A 20 -7.41 5.68 2.09
C ALA A 20 -7.00 6.08 0.68
N HIS A 21 -5.70 6.21 0.40
CA HIS A 21 -5.17 6.49 -0.94
C HIS A 21 -5.59 5.40 -1.93
N ARG A 22 -5.38 4.12 -1.59
CA ARG A 22 -5.81 2.99 -2.40
C ARG A 22 -7.32 2.99 -2.63
N GLY A 23 -8.12 3.15 -1.58
CA GLY A 23 -9.58 3.18 -1.64
C GLY A 23 -10.10 4.31 -2.52
N TYR A 24 -9.51 5.50 -2.42
CA TYR A 24 -9.85 6.65 -3.26
C TYR A 24 -9.64 6.35 -4.74
N TYR A 25 -8.45 5.85 -5.13
CA TYR A 25 -8.16 5.57 -6.54
C TYR A 25 -8.89 4.34 -7.08
N ILE A 26 -9.10 3.31 -6.26
CA ILE A 26 -9.98 2.19 -6.63
C ILE A 26 -11.36 2.74 -6.97
N ARG A 27 -11.95 3.55 -6.10
CA ARG A 27 -13.29 4.12 -6.33
C ARG A 27 -13.32 5.08 -7.52
N SER A 28 -12.34 5.97 -7.63
CA SER A 28 -12.28 7.01 -8.66
C SER A 28 -12.03 6.41 -10.05
N ASN A 29 -11.17 5.40 -10.16
CA ASN A 29 -10.73 4.83 -11.44
C ASN A 29 -11.37 3.46 -11.72
N SER A 30 -12.42 3.08 -10.99
CA SER A 30 -13.17 1.85 -11.24
C SER A 30 -13.82 1.90 -12.62
N LYS A 31 -13.28 1.11 -13.56
CA LYS A 31 -13.93 0.86 -14.86
C LYS A 31 -14.79 -0.41 -14.80
N PRO A 32 -15.97 -0.43 -15.47
CA PRO A 32 -16.84 -1.60 -15.55
C PRO A 32 -16.12 -2.86 -16.07
N GLU A 33 -16.61 -4.05 -15.69
CA GLU A 33 -15.98 -5.31 -16.13
C GLU A 33 -16.08 -5.51 -17.66
N TYR A 34 -17.10 -4.95 -18.32
CA TYR A 34 -17.24 -5.05 -19.79
C TYR A 34 -16.14 -4.32 -20.58
N ASP A 35 -15.37 -3.44 -19.93
CA ASP A 35 -14.17 -2.82 -20.53
C ASP A 35 -12.95 -3.74 -20.49
N THR A 36 -13.03 -4.84 -19.75
CA THR A 36 -11.94 -5.79 -19.60
C THR A 36 -11.86 -6.71 -20.81
N LEU A 37 -10.76 -6.64 -21.56
CA LEU A 37 -10.46 -7.55 -22.67
C LEU A 37 -9.80 -8.84 -22.17
N LYS A 38 -8.91 -8.73 -21.18
CA LYS A 38 -8.18 -9.87 -20.62
C LYS A 38 -7.85 -9.59 -19.17
N LYS A 39 -8.16 -10.53 -18.29
CA LYS A 39 -7.81 -10.46 -16.87
C LYS A 39 -6.75 -11.49 -16.54
N ARG A 40 -5.71 -11.09 -15.80
CA ARG A 40 -4.73 -12.04 -15.28
C ARG A 40 -5.39 -12.85 -14.17
N LYS A 41 -5.34 -14.19 -14.28
CA LYS A 41 -5.75 -15.05 -13.17
C LYS A 41 -4.80 -14.86 -12.00
N GLU A 42 -5.36 -14.72 -10.80
CA GLU A 42 -4.57 -14.69 -9.58
C GLU A 42 -3.90 -16.04 -9.35
N GLY A 43 -2.57 -16.02 -9.25
CA GLY A 43 -1.80 -17.19 -8.87
C GLY A 43 -1.87 -17.44 -7.37
N ILE A 44 -1.45 -18.64 -6.96
CA ILE A 44 -1.37 -19.03 -5.54
C ILE A 44 -0.47 -18.07 -4.76
N VAL A 45 0.64 -17.60 -5.36
CA VAL A 45 1.56 -16.62 -4.74
C VAL A 45 0.84 -15.33 -4.38
N SER A 46 -0.02 -14.79 -5.27
CA SER A 46 -0.78 -13.58 -4.99
C SER A 46 -1.77 -13.77 -3.84
N LYS A 47 -2.42 -14.94 -3.76
CA LYS A 47 -3.33 -15.27 -2.66
C LYS A 47 -2.60 -15.35 -1.32
N ILE A 48 -1.43 -16.00 -1.29
CA ILE A 48 -0.59 -16.07 -0.08
C ILE A 48 -0.13 -14.67 0.33
N ALA A 49 0.33 -13.85 -0.63
CA ALA A 49 0.75 -12.48 -0.36
C ALA A 49 -0.41 -11.63 0.22
N ASN A 50 -1.62 -11.76 -0.32
CA ASN A 50 -2.81 -11.08 0.20
C ASN A 50 -3.13 -11.52 1.63
N LEU A 51 -3.08 -12.83 1.91
CA LEU A 51 -3.31 -13.36 3.26
C LEU A 51 -2.29 -12.82 4.27
N LEU A 52 -1.00 -12.86 3.91
CA LEU A 52 0.07 -12.30 4.74
C LEU A 52 -0.09 -10.78 4.94
N GLY A 53 -0.53 -10.07 3.90
CA GLY A 53 -0.83 -8.64 3.97
C GLY A 53 -1.94 -8.32 4.97
N ILE A 54 -3.02 -9.12 4.98
CA ILE A 54 -4.11 -8.98 5.96
C ILE A 54 -3.60 -9.26 7.38
N ILE A 55 -2.81 -10.32 7.56
CA ILE A 55 -2.22 -10.64 8.87
C ILE A 55 -1.34 -9.48 9.35
N GLY A 56 -0.44 -8.96 8.50
CA GLY A 56 0.41 -7.83 8.84
C GLY A 56 -0.37 -6.55 9.17
N LEU A 57 -1.48 -6.30 8.48
CA LEU A 57 -2.38 -5.19 8.77
C LEU A 57 -3.02 -5.35 10.15
N LEU A 58 -3.58 -6.53 10.44
CA LEU A 58 -4.17 -6.84 11.74
C LEU A 58 -3.15 -6.76 12.87
N SER A 59 -1.92 -7.25 12.66
CA SER A 59 -0.82 -7.11 13.62
C SER A 59 -0.48 -5.65 13.89
N THR A 60 -0.54 -4.77 12.88
CA THR A 60 -0.29 -3.34 13.07
C THR A 60 -1.35 -2.69 13.97
N PHE A 61 -2.62 -3.03 13.77
CA PHE A 61 -3.70 -2.57 14.65
C PHE A 61 -3.56 -3.15 16.07
N ALA A 62 -3.25 -4.44 16.20
CA ALA A 62 -2.99 -5.09 17.48
C ALA A 62 -1.87 -4.38 18.26
N TYR A 63 -0.73 -4.11 17.62
CA TYR A 63 0.38 -3.37 18.22
C TYR A 63 -0.01 -1.95 18.64
N SER A 64 -0.85 -1.28 17.84
CA SER A 64 -1.33 0.06 18.14
C SER A 64 -2.23 0.08 19.39
N ILE A 65 -3.02 -0.97 19.63
CA ILE A 65 -3.92 -1.09 20.79
C ILE A 65 -3.17 -1.53 22.05
N ASP A 66 -2.42 -2.63 21.99
CA ASP A 66 -1.57 -3.09 23.08
C ASP A 66 -0.33 -3.82 22.54
N PRO A 67 0.88 -3.23 22.66
CA PRO A 67 2.10 -3.84 22.16
C PRO A 67 2.44 -5.16 22.86
N LYS A 68 1.88 -5.44 24.05
CA LYS A 68 2.09 -6.69 24.77
C LYS A 68 1.60 -7.90 23.97
N TRP A 69 0.57 -7.74 23.14
CA TRP A 69 0.05 -8.82 22.28
C TRP A 69 1.08 -9.30 21.25
N LEU A 70 2.06 -8.47 20.93
CA LEU A 70 3.14 -8.75 19.98
C LEU A 70 4.53 -8.71 20.66
N ALA A 71 4.59 -8.81 21.98
CA ALA A 71 5.85 -8.80 22.73
C ALA A 71 6.79 -9.93 22.29
N PHE A 72 6.24 -11.07 21.87
CA PHE A 72 7.00 -12.21 21.33
C PHE A 72 7.80 -11.88 20.05
N ALA A 73 7.40 -10.82 19.34
CA ALA A 73 8.06 -10.34 18.12
C ALA A 73 8.80 -9.01 18.36
N SER A 74 8.95 -8.57 19.61
CA SER A 74 9.63 -7.32 19.93
C SER A 74 11.12 -7.43 19.58
N GLN A 75 11.61 -6.45 18.82
CA GLN A 75 13.02 -6.34 18.47
C GLN A 75 13.50 -4.91 18.69
N SER A 76 14.71 -4.77 19.24
CA SER A 76 15.34 -3.47 19.49
C SER A 76 15.87 -2.84 18.19
N ILE A 77 14.97 -2.29 17.39
CA ILE A 77 15.35 -1.54 16.19
C ILE A 77 15.82 -0.14 16.60
N PRO A 78 17.05 0.28 16.25
CA PRO A 78 17.58 1.59 16.62
C PRO A 78 16.75 2.70 15.97
N ALA A 79 16.63 3.84 16.68
CA ALA A 79 15.74 4.93 16.28
C ALA A 79 16.02 5.48 14.88
N TRP A 80 17.30 5.60 14.48
CA TRP A 80 17.67 6.07 13.14
C TRP A 80 17.11 5.17 12.03
N LEU A 81 17.09 3.84 12.25
CA LEU A 81 16.57 2.90 11.26
C LEU A 81 15.04 3.03 11.14
N ARG A 82 14.34 3.26 12.25
CA ARG A 82 12.90 3.54 12.23
C ARG A 82 12.57 4.82 11.45
N TRP A 83 13.38 5.88 11.63
CA TRP A 83 13.24 7.12 10.85
C TRP A 83 13.53 6.92 9.36
N THR A 84 14.52 6.09 9.00
CA THR A 84 14.73 5.74 7.58
C THR A 84 13.51 5.00 6.99
N GLY A 85 12.84 4.16 7.78
CA GLY A 85 11.59 3.53 7.37
C GLY A 85 10.50 4.57 7.05
N ILE A 86 10.33 5.59 7.88
CA ILE A 86 9.38 6.69 7.62
C ILE A 86 9.76 7.45 6.35
N ALA A 87 11.03 7.80 6.16
CA ALA A 87 11.50 8.49 4.96
C ALA A 87 11.22 7.66 3.69
N LEU A 88 11.47 6.34 3.74
CA LEU A 88 11.16 5.42 2.64
C LEU A 88 9.66 5.36 2.35
N VAL A 89 8.81 5.37 3.38
CA VAL A 89 7.35 5.43 3.20
C VAL A 89 6.97 6.72 2.49
N ILE A 90 7.47 7.88 2.91
CA ILE A 90 7.16 9.17 2.28
C ILE A 90 7.55 9.16 0.80
N ILE A 91 8.79 8.75 0.49
CA ILE A 91 9.28 8.65 -0.89
C ILE A 91 8.41 7.67 -1.71
N GLY A 92 8.12 6.50 -1.14
CA GLY A 92 7.28 5.49 -1.78
C GLY A 92 5.87 6.00 -2.07
N PHE A 93 5.27 6.75 -1.15
CA PHE A 93 3.96 7.40 -1.35
C PHE A 93 4.01 8.49 -2.42
N SER A 94 5.06 9.32 -2.46
CA SER A 94 5.23 10.31 -3.51
C SER A 94 5.33 9.65 -4.89
N LEU A 95 6.12 8.58 -5.01
CA LEU A 95 6.22 7.79 -6.24
C LEU A 95 4.89 7.11 -6.60
N LEU A 96 4.19 6.53 -5.62
CA LEU A 96 2.88 5.92 -5.80
C LEU A 96 1.86 6.94 -6.31
N GLN A 97 1.82 8.12 -5.71
CA GLN A 97 0.93 9.21 -6.14
C GLN A 97 1.28 9.69 -7.55
N TRP A 98 2.56 9.87 -7.86
CA TRP A 98 3.01 10.25 -9.20
C TRP A 98 2.64 9.20 -10.25
N ALA A 99 2.82 7.92 -9.93
CA ALA A 99 2.41 6.80 -10.78
C ALA A 99 0.90 6.78 -11.01
N GLN A 100 0.09 6.95 -9.96
CA GLN A 100 -1.36 6.96 -10.07
C GLN A 100 -1.87 8.11 -10.94
N VAL A 101 -1.36 9.33 -10.73
CA VAL A 101 -1.74 10.50 -11.54
C VAL A 101 -1.29 10.30 -12.99
N THR A 102 -0.12 9.69 -13.21
CA THR A 102 0.40 9.45 -14.56
C THR A 102 -0.43 8.41 -15.31
N LEU A 103 -0.83 7.32 -14.65
CA LEU A 103 -1.65 6.24 -15.23
C LEU A 103 -3.11 6.63 -15.42
N SER A 104 -3.71 7.32 -14.45
CA SER A 104 -5.09 7.83 -14.51
C SER A 104 -6.07 6.75 -15.03
N ASP A 105 -6.76 7.00 -16.14
CA ASP A 105 -7.74 6.11 -16.76
C ASP A 105 -7.18 4.77 -17.26
N SER A 106 -5.87 4.67 -17.46
CA SER A 106 -5.20 3.42 -17.86
C SER A 106 -4.82 2.55 -16.67
N TRP A 107 -5.08 2.98 -15.42
CA TRP A 107 -4.85 2.18 -14.22
C TRP A 107 -6.05 1.28 -13.88
N SER A 108 -5.75 0.10 -13.35
CA SER A 108 -6.73 -0.78 -12.71
C SER A 108 -6.15 -1.39 -11.44
N ASP A 109 -7.03 -1.68 -10.48
CA ASP A 109 -6.67 -2.27 -9.19
C ASP A 109 -6.27 -3.75 -9.30
N THR A 110 -6.82 -4.44 -10.30
CA THR A 110 -6.47 -5.80 -10.70
C THR A 110 -5.67 -5.78 -12.00
N PRO A 111 -4.73 -6.72 -12.22
CA PRO A 111 -3.99 -6.78 -13.48
C PRO A 111 -4.93 -7.23 -14.62
N ARG A 112 -5.37 -6.27 -15.44
CA ARG A 112 -6.23 -6.50 -16.60
C ARG A 112 -5.83 -5.58 -17.76
N MET A 113 -6.18 -5.98 -18.98
CA MET A 113 -6.14 -5.12 -20.15
C MET A 113 -7.54 -4.57 -20.42
N MET A 114 -7.64 -3.25 -20.57
CA MET A 114 -8.90 -2.55 -20.84
C MET A 114 -8.97 -2.11 -22.31
N LYS A 115 -10.18 -1.96 -22.86
CA LYS A 115 -10.41 -1.55 -24.27
C LYS A 115 -9.72 -0.24 -24.66
N GLU A 116 -9.81 0.76 -23.80
CA GLU A 116 -9.28 2.12 -24.06
C GLU A 116 -7.92 2.36 -23.40
N GLN A 117 -7.21 1.29 -23.02
CA GLN A 117 -5.94 1.41 -22.32
C GLN A 117 -4.84 1.95 -23.24
N THR A 118 -4.12 2.98 -22.78
CA THR A 118 -2.97 3.54 -23.52
C THR A 118 -1.67 3.11 -22.86
N LEU A 119 -0.63 2.88 -23.68
CA LEU A 119 0.71 2.64 -23.15
C LEU A 119 1.35 3.98 -22.75
N ILE A 120 1.65 4.13 -21.47
CA ILE A 120 2.22 5.38 -20.94
C ILE A 120 3.74 5.26 -20.79
N THR A 121 4.46 6.13 -21.49
CA THR A 121 5.94 6.23 -21.52
C THR A 121 6.43 7.59 -20.98
N ARG A 122 5.70 8.15 -20.02
CA ARG A 122 6.00 9.44 -19.37
C ARG A 122 5.93 9.31 -17.85
N GLY A 123 6.34 10.35 -17.14
CA GLY A 123 6.33 10.36 -15.68
C GLY A 123 7.36 9.37 -15.11
N PRO A 124 7.01 8.58 -14.08
CA PRO A 124 7.92 7.60 -13.48
C PRO A 124 8.17 6.36 -14.36
N TYR A 125 7.50 6.27 -15.52
CA TYR A 125 7.60 5.17 -16.47
C TYR A 125 8.53 5.48 -17.66
N ARG A 126 9.40 6.48 -17.52
CA ARG A 126 10.47 6.78 -18.49
C ARG A 126 11.74 6.01 -18.17
#